data_AF-A0AAQ3XBS7-F1
#
_entry.id   AF-A0AAQ3XBS7-F1
#
_cell.length_a   1.000
_cell.length_b   1.000
_cell.length_c   1.000
_cell.angle_alpha   90.00
_cell.angle_beta   90.00
_cell.angle_gamma   90.00
#
_symmetry.space_group_name_H-M   'P 1'
#
loop_
_entity.id
_entity.type
_entity.pdbx_description
1 polymer ?
#
loop_
_entity_poly.entity_id
_entity_poly.type
_entity_poly.pdbx_seq_one_letter_code
_entity_poly.pdbx_strand_id
1 'polypeptide(L)' 'MVRGLPQIEHVNQVCDSCLTGKQRRLAFPAEAKYRAAHKLELMHGDICGPVTPTTPSGNKLFFLLVDDLSRYMGSSS' A
#
# COMPACT_ATOMS: atom_id res chain seq x y z
N MET A 1 -35.49 -14.60 -20.09
CA MET A 1 -36.07 -14.08 -18.83
C MET A 1 -36.24 -15.23 -17.86
N VAL A 2 -35.77 -15.10 -16.62
CA VAL A 2 -35.89 -16.13 -15.56
C VAL A 2 -37.24 -15.97 -14.86
N ARG A 3 -37.96 -17.07 -14.60
CA ARG A 3 -39.23 -17.11 -13.84
C ARG A 3 -38.98 -17.81 -12.50
N GLY A 4 -39.60 -17.35 -11.41
CA GLY A 4 -39.59 -18.03 -10.10
C GLY A 4 -38.64 -17.48 -9.02
N LEU A 5 -37.96 -16.35 -9.26
CA LEU A 5 -37.23 -15.67 -8.17
C LEU A 5 -38.21 -14.93 -7.25
N PRO A 6 -38.02 -15.00 -5.91
CA PRO A 6 -38.85 -14.26 -4.97
C PRO A 6 -38.65 -12.76 -5.14
N GLN A 7 -39.72 -12.00 -4.92
CA GLN A 7 -39.68 -10.55 -4.97
C GLN A 7 -38.93 -10.04 -3.73
N ILE A 8 -37.77 -9.42 -3.96
CA ILE A 8 -36.91 -8.93 -2.89
C ILE A 8 -37.37 -7.50 -2.53
N GLU A 9 -38.05 -7.34 -1.40
CA GLU A 9 -38.37 -6.03 -0.82
C GLU A 9 -37.20 -5.54 0.04
N HIS A 10 -36.31 -4.71 -0.53
CA HIS A 10 -35.26 -4.02 0.22
C HIS A 10 -35.33 -2.52 -0.04
N VAL A 11 -36.23 -1.82 0.65
CA VAL A 11 -36.40 -0.38 0.40
C VAL A 11 -35.60 0.48 1.37
N ASN A 12 -35.37 0.08 2.63
CA ASN A 12 -34.69 0.95 3.62
C ASN A 12 -33.87 0.23 4.72
N GLN A 13 -33.66 -1.10 4.65
CA GLN A 13 -32.87 -1.78 5.68
C GLN A 13 -31.37 -1.71 5.37
N VAL A 14 -30.63 -1.03 6.24
CA VAL A 14 -29.18 -1.06 6.25
C VAL A 14 -28.73 -2.41 6.80
N CYS A 15 -27.97 -3.16 6.01
CA CYS A 15 -27.45 -4.46 6.40
C CYS A 15 -26.01 -4.32 6.92
N ASP A 16 -25.79 -4.60 8.21
CA ASP A 16 -24.49 -4.44 8.89
C ASP A 16 -23.37 -5.28 8.27
N SER A 17 -23.70 -6.51 7.84
CA SER A 17 -22.73 -7.39 7.19
C SER A 17 -22.34 -6.88 5.80
N CYS A 18 -23.28 -6.27 5.08
CA CYS A 18 -23.01 -5.62 3.79
C CYS A 18 -22.19 -4.33 3.96
N LEU A 19 -22.45 -3.53 5.00
CA LEU A 19 -21.63 -2.35 5.30
C LEU A 19 -20.18 -2.72 5.60
N THR A 20 -19.98 -3.75 6.42
CA THR A 20 -18.64 -4.21 6.79
C THR A 20 -17.93 -4.84 5.59
N GLY A 21 -18.60 -5.71 4.83
CA GLY A 21 -18.02 -6.40 3.68
C GLY A 21 -17.80 -5.51 2.45
N LYS A 22 -18.56 -4.43 2.31
CA LYS A 22 -18.44 -3.45 1.22
C LYS A 22 -17.81 -2.14 1.68
N GLN A 23 -17.16 -2.12 2.84
CA GLN A 23 -16.48 -0.93 3.33
C GLN A 23 -15.46 -0.47 2.30
N ARG A 24 -15.69 0.72 1.73
CA ARG A 24 -14.70 1.38 0.91
C ARG A 24 -13.63 1.96 1.82
N ARG A 25 -12.36 1.72 1.51
CA ARG A 25 -11.24 2.42 2.14
C ARG A 25 -11.44 3.93 1.97
N LEU A 26 -11.26 4.69 3.06
CA LEU A 26 -11.20 6.16 2.98
C LEU A 26 -10.09 6.59 2.01
N ALA A 27 -10.25 7.77 1.40
CA ALA A 27 -9.21 8.34 0.57
C ALA A 27 -7.90 8.45 1.35
N PHE A 28 -6.79 8.24 0.65
CA PHE A 28 -5.48 8.51 1.24
C PHE A 28 -5.32 10.01 1.46
N PRO A 29 -4.65 10.44 2.54
CA PRO A 29 -4.21 11.83 2.67
C PRO A 29 -3.39 12.26 1.45
N ALA A 30 -3.51 13.52 1.05
CA ALA A 30 -2.75 14.07 -0.07
C ALA A 30 -1.23 14.09 0.21
N GLU A 31 -0.85 14.20 1.49
CA GLU A 31 0.52 14.25 1.95
C GLU A 31 0.71 13.51 3.28
N ALA A 32 1.96 13.16 3.58
CA ALA A 32 2.33 12.60 4.86
C ALA A 32 2.14 13.65 5.98
N LYS A 33 1.69 13.20 7.15
CA LYS A 33 1.52 14.08 8.33
C LYS A 33 2.83 14.68 8.85
N TYR A 34 3.94 14.09 8.45
CA TYR A 34 5.26 14.44 8.93
C TYR A 34 6.25 14.37 7.77
N ARG A 35 7.18 15.32 7.79
CA ARG A 35 8.33 15.42 6.89
C ARG A 35 9.54 15.79 7.74
N ALA A 36 10.68 15.14 7.49
CA ALA A 36 11.94 15.48 8.14
C ALA A 36 12.36 16.92 7.81
N ALA A 37 12.86 17.63 8.83
CA ALA A 37 13.45 18.96 8.73
C ALA A 37 14.98 18.91 8.67
N HIS A 38 15.59 17.81 9.13
CA HIS A 38 17.03 17.59 9.12
C HIS A 38 17.43 16.33 8.33
N LYS A 39 18.65 16.34 7.78
CA LYS A 39 19.18 15.17 7.07
C LYS A 39 19.32 14.01 8.05
N LEU A 40 18.98 12.80 7.60
CA LEU A 40 19.03 11.55 8.37
C LEU A 40 18.08 11.50 9.57
N GLU A 41 17.13 12.41 9.68
CA GLU A 41 16.11 12.41 10.74
C GLU A 41 15.05 11.33 10.52
N LEU A 42 14.70 11.05 9.26
CA LEU A 42 13.80 9.97 8.87
C LEU A 42 14.32 9.31 7.60
N MET A 43 14.47 7.98 7.64
CA MET A 43 14.84 7.18 6.47
C MET A 43 13.80 6.11 6.19
N HIS A 44 13.48 5.93 4.92
CA HIS A 44 12.59 4.88 4.43
C HIS A 44 13.43 3.72 3.91
N GLY A 45 13.27 2.56 4.53
CA GLY A 45 13.91 1.32 4.11
C GLY A 45 12.94 0.41 3.37
N ASP A 46 13.39 -0.22 2.29
CA ASP A 46 12.63 -1.25 1.58
C ASP A 46 13.54 -2.38 1.10
N ILE A 47 13.04 -3.61 1.12
CA ILE A 47 13.75 -4.79 0.61
C ILE A 47 13.09 -5.21 -0.70
N CYS A 48 13.86 -5.22 -1.77
CA CYS A 48 13.39 -5.67 -3.07
C CYS A 48 13.91 -7.07 -3.40
N GLY A 49 13.01 -7.96 -3.85
CA GLY A 49 13.32 -9.20 -4.57
C GLY A 49 12.35 -10.35 -4.22
N PRO A 50 12.60 -11.60 -4.69
CA PRO A 50 13.80 -12.06 -5.39
C PRO A 50 13.92 -11.53 -6.83
N VAL A 51 15.07 -10.97 -7.20
CA VAL A 51 15.35 -10.51 -8.57
C VAL A 51 16.01 -11.60 -9.41
N THR A 52 15.63 -11.67 -10.70
CA THR A 52 16.19 -12.61 -11.68
C THR A 52 16.45 -11.88 -13.01
N PRO A 53 17.66 -11.98 -13.60
CA PRO A 53 18.85 -12.66 -13.07
C PRO A 53 19.36 -11.99 -11.79
N THR A 54 20.27 -12.67 -11.06
CA THR A 54 20.88 -12.08 -9.87
C THR A 54 21.60 -10.77 -10.23
N THR A 55 21.75 -9.89 -9.23
CA THR A 55 22.65 -8.73 -9.34
C THR A 55 24.08 -9.18 -9.73
N PRO A 56 24.94 -8.27 -10.23
CA PRO A 56 26.32 -8.61 -10.59
C PRO A 56 27.15 -9.24 -9.46
N SER A 57 26.82 -8.96 -8.19
CA SER A 57 27.45 -9.57 -7.01
C SER A 57 26.87 -10.94 -6.64
N GLY A 58 25.86 -11.44 -7.37
CA GLY A 58 25.17 -12.70 -7.11
C GLY A 58 23.99 -12.59 -6.14
N ASN A 59 23.67 -11.39 -5.65
CA ASN A 59 22.58 -11.18 -4.69
C ASN A 59 21.21 -11.21 -5.40
N LYS A 60 20.23 -11.85 -4.75
CA LYS A 60 18.83 -11.97 -5.19
C LYS A 60 17.92 -10.95 -4.54
N LEU A 61 18.40 -10.24 -3.54
CA LEU A 61 17.70 -9.20 -2.82
C LEU A 61 18.59 -7.97 -2.83
N PHE A 62 18.00 -6.80 -2.73
CA PHE A 62 18.74 -5.59 -2.39
C PHE A 62 17.91 -4.76 -1.42
N PHE A 63 18.60 -4.05 -0.54
CA PHE A 63 18.01 -3.14 0.42
C PHE A 63 18.17 -1.70 -0.07
N LEU A 64 17.07 -0.96 -0.14
CA LEU A 64 17.02 0.44 -0.48
C LEU A 64 16.80 1.25 0.79
N LEU A 65 17.60 2.29 0.97
CA LEU A 65 17.44 3.33 1.98
C LEU A 65 17.25 4.68 1.29
N VAL A 66 16.23 5.43 1.70
CA VAL A 66 15.95 6.77 1.18
C VAL A 66 15.80 7.75 2.33
N ASP A 67 16.64 8.80 2.33
CA ASP A 67 16.49 9.91 3.28
C ASP A 67 15.25 10.75 2.96
N ASP A 68 14.43 11.04 3.97
CA ASP A 68 13.16 11.72 3.76
C ASP A 68 13.32 13.19 3.35
N LEU A 69 14.28 13.90 3.93
CA LEU A 69 14.49 15.32 3.61
C LEU A 69 15.13 15.47 2.22
N SER A 70 16.34 14.94 2.06
CA SER A 70 17.20 15.15 0.88
C SER A 70 16.82 14.30 -0.32
N ARG A 71 16.02 13.24 -0.12
CA ARG A 71 15.73 12.21 -1.13
C ARG A 71 16.96 11.48 -1.65
N TYR A 72 18.08 11.54 -0.92
CA TYR A 72 19.26 10.74 -1.25
C TYR A 72 18.94 9.25 -1.11
N MET A 73 19.32 8.47 -2.12
CA MET A 73 19.07 7.04 -2.19
C MET A 73 20.39 6.28 -2.06
N GLY A 74 20.44 5.34 -1.12
CA GLY A 74 21.51 4.36 -0.98
C GLY A 74 20.94 2.96 -1.17
N SER A 75 21.63 2.11 -1.91
CA SER A 75 21.25 0.70 -2.09
C SER A 75 22.41 -0.22 -1.74
N SER A 76 22.13 -1.28 -0.98
CA SER A 76 23.06 -2.39 -0.80
C SER A 76 22.46 -3.64 -1.44
N SER A 77 23.13 -4.15 -2.47
CA SER A 77 22.83 -5.44 -3.07
C SER A 77 23.60 -6.54 -2.38
#